data_AF-A0A9D9JIX7-F1
#
_entry.id   AF-A0A9D9JIX7-F1
#
_cell.length_a   1.000
_cell.length_b   1.000
_cell.length_c   1.000
_cell.angle_alpha   90.00
_cell.angle_beta   90.00
_cell.angle_gamma   90.00
#
_symmetry.space_group_name_H-M   'P 1'
#
loop_
_entity.id
_entity.type
_entity.pdbx_description
1 polymer ?
#
loop_
_entity_poly.entity_id
_entity_poly.type
_entity_poly.pdbx_seq_one_letter_code
_entity_poly.pdbx_strand_id
1 'polypeptide(L)'
;MLLLRYGVVAAVLAAIVNAVLWAIARAVGVSLRVQPPGQPESEIGLPQVVILTVVPLLAGTVFYALLRRWTRRPFLIFFIVALVVFAVLLVPPFAATERPGTRFLLILMHVVATLAILAGLYQFERRRARL
;
A
#
# COMPACT_ATOMS: atom_id res chain seq x y z
N MET A 1 -15.77 11.53 10.32
CA MET A 1 -14.56 12.36 10.13
C MET A 1 -13.29 11.72 10.68
N LEU A 2 -13.28 11.20 11.91
CA LEU A 2 -12.07 10.63 12.53
C LEU A 2 -11.42 9.51 11.70
N LEU A 3 -12.21 8.55 11.20
CA LEU A 3 -11.72 7.44 10.38
C LEU A 3 -10.96 7.90 9.12
N LEU A 4 -11.55 8.85 8.37
CA LEU A 4 -10.94 9.39 7.16
C LEU A 4 -9.62 10.09 7.47
N ARG A 5 -9.50 10.77 8.62
CA ARG A 5 -8.23 11.38 9.05
C ARG A 5 -7.15 10.31 9.25
N TYR A 6 -7.46 9.19 9.91
CA TYR A 6 -6.50 8.09 10.09
C TYR A 6 -6.11 7.43 8.78
N GLY A 7 -7.08 7.21 7.87
CA GLY A 7 -6.79 6.67 6.54
C GLY A 7 -5.93 7.60 5.68
N VAL A 8 -6.22 8.90 5.69
CA VAL A 8 -5.41 9.91 4.97
C VAL A 8 -4.01 10.01 5.56
N VAL A 9 -3.86 10.06 6.88
CA VAL A 9 -2.54 10.08 7.52
C VAL A 9 -1.75 8.81 7.18
N ALA A 10 -2.38 7.64 7.21
CA ALA A 10 -1.75 6.39 6.78
C ALA A 10 -1.31 6.44 5.30
N ALA A 11 -2.15 6.94 4.41
CA ALA A 11 -1.83 7.09 2.98
C ALA A 11 -0.66 8.04 2.74
N VAL A 12 -0.65 9.20 3.42
CA VAL A 12 0.43 10.19 3.32
C VAL A 12 1.74 9.62 3.84
N LEU A 13 1.74 9.00 5.02
CA LEU A 13 2.95 8.39 5.59
C LEU A 13 3.49 7.27 4.71
N ALA A 14 2.62 6.39 4.20
CA ALA A 14 3.01 5.34 3.27
C ALA A 14 3.64 5.91 1.99
N ALA A 15 3.03 6.96 1.42
CA ALA A 15 3.54 7.61 0.22
C ALA A 15 4.90 8.26 0.46
N ILE A 16 5.11 8.91 1.62
CA ILE A 16 6.42 9.47 2.00
C ILE A 16 7.46 8.36 2.11
N VAL A 17 7.17 7.29 2.85
CA VAL A 17 8.11 6.18 3.02
C VAL A 17 8.44 5.52 1.67
N ASN A 18 7.43 5.26 0.83
CA ASN A 18 7.65 4.70 -0.51
C ASN A 18 8.42 5.65 -1.43
N ALA A 19 8.19 6.97 -1.34
CA ALA A 19 8.96 7.96 -2.07
C ALA A 19 10.44 7.98 -1.64
N VAL A 20 10.71 7.86 -0.33
CA VAL A 20 12.07 7.75 0.21
C VAL A 20 12.74 6.46 -0.26
N LEU A 21 12.03 5.31 -0.22
CA LEU A 21 12.53 4.04 -0.73
C LEU A 21 12.87 4.12 -2.22
N TRP A 22 12.00 4.75 -3.02
CA TRP A 22 12.24 5.01 -4.44
C TRP A 22 13.50 5.88 -4.65
N ALA A 23 13.64 6.96 -3.88
CA ALA A 23 14.79 7.86 -3.98
C ALA A 23 16.11 7.16 -3.64
N ILE A 24 16.13 6.36 -2.56
CA ILE A 24 17.29 5.56 -2.17
C ILE A 24 17.64 4.55 -3.27
N ALA A 25 16.64 3.82 -3.78
CA ALA A 25 16.85 2.82 -4.84
C ALA A 25 17.47 3.44 -6.09
N ARG A 26 16.97 4.61 -6.49
CA ARG A 26 17.53 5.38 -7.61
C ARG A 26 18.97 5.83 -7.33
N ALA A 27 19.26 6.29 -6.12
CA ALA A 27 20.59 6.74 -5.72
C ALA A 27 21.63 5.62 -5.69
N VAL A 28 21.24 4.39 -5.36
CA VAL A 28 22.13 3.20 -5.36
C VAL A 28 22.11 2.42 -6.67
N GLY A 29 21.46 2.94 -7.72
CA GLY A 29 21.50 2.36 -9.07
C GLY A 29 20.57 1.17 -9.32
N VAL A 30 19.51 0.99 -8.51
CA VAL A 30 18.45 0.02 -8.83
C VAL A 30 17.76 0.47 -10.12
N SER A 31 17.56 -0.44 -11.08
CA SER A 31 17.07 -0.07 -12.41
C SER A 31 15.68 0.56 -12.40
N LEU A 32 14.83 0.17 -11.45
CA LEU A 32 13.41 0.56 -11.37
C LEU A 32 12.60 0.29 -12.66
N ARG A 33 13.17 -0.49 -13.58
CA ARG A 33 12.54 -0.87 -14.84
C ARG A 33 11.73 -2.13 -14.70
N VAL A 34 10.50 -2.04 -15.18
CA VAL A 34 9.50 -3.09 -15.19
C VAL A 34 8.94 -3.27 -16.59
N GLN A 35 8.63 -4.50 -16.96
CA GLN A 35 7.91 -4.86 -18.17
C GLN A 35 6.76 -5.79 -17.78
N PRO A 36 5.61 -5.23 -17.36
CA PRO A 36 4.43 -6.04 -17.09
C PRO A 36 4.00 -6.83 -18.35
N PRO A 37 3.36 -8.00 -18.19
CA PRO A 37 2.86 -8.77 -19.33
C PRO A 37 1.95 -7.94 -20.24
N GLY A 38 2.26 -7.92 -21.54
CA GLY A 38 1.49 -7.16 -22.53
C GLY A 38 1.74 -5.66 -22.54
N GLN A 39 2.73 -5.15 -21.79
CA GLN A 39 3.09 -3.73 -21.75
C GLN A 39 4.57 -3.52 -22.15
N PRO A 40 4.92 -2.35 -22.72
CA PRO A 40 6.31 -2.01 -22.98
C PRO A 40 7.10 -1.86 -21.68
N GLU A 41 8.42 -2.08 -21.75
CA GLU A 41 9.30 -1.79 -20.62
C GLU A 41 9.21 -0.29 -20.27
N SER A 42 9.04 0.01 -18.98
CA SER A 42 8.97 1.38 -18.47
C SER A 42 9.71 1.49 -17.14
N GLU A 43 10.14 2.70 -16.80
CA GLU A 43 10.74 3.01 -15.52
C GLU A 43 9.67 3.49 -14.53
N ILE A 44 9.69 2.93 -13.32
CA ILE A 44 8.80 3.35 -12.23
C ILE A 44 9.21 4.76 -11.77
N GLY A 45 8.39 5.75 -12.10
CA GLY A 45 8.58 7.13 -11.67
C GLY A 45 7.98 7.44 -10.30
N LEU A 46 8.48 8.49 -9.64
CA LEU A 46 7.93 8.99 -8.37
C LEU A 46 6.41 9.25 -8.41
N PRO A 47 5.83 9.86 -9.48
CA PRO A 47 4.38 10.07 -9.55
C PRO A 47 3.60 8.75 -9.50
N GLN A 48 4.08 7.70 -10.17
CA GLN A 48 3.46 6.38 -10.14
C GLN A 48 3.51 5.79 -8.74
N VAL A 49 4.66 5.86 -8.04
CA VAL A 49 4.80 5.39 -6.66
C VAL A 49 3.78 6.06 -5.74
N VAL A 50 3.65 7.39 -5.83
CA VAL A 50 2.72 8.15 -4.99
C VAL A 50 1.27 7.79 -5.30
N ILE A 51 0.87 7.80 -6.57
CA ILE A 51 -0.52 7.53 -6.98
C ILE A 51 -0.92 6.09 -6.61
N LEU A 52 -0.07 5.11 -6.93
CA LEU A 52 -0.32 3.69 -6.67
C LEU A 52 -0.22 3.33 -5.18
N THR A 53 0.34 4.21 -4.34
CA THR A 53 0.27 4.06 -2.88
C THR A 53 -1.00 4.71 -2.32
N VAL A 54 -1.28 5.95 -2.68
CA VAL A 54 -2.35 6.74 -2.06
C VAL A 54 -3.73 6.23 -2.46
N VAL A 55 -3.96 6.01 -3.75
CA VAL A 55 -5.30 5.67 -4.26
C VAL A 55 -5.83 4.36 -3.64
N PRO A 56 -5.08 3.25 -3.62
CA PRO A 56 -5.55 2.02 -2.99
C PRO A 56 -5.76 2.15 -1.48
N LEU A 57 -4.95 2.94 -0.78
CA LEU A 57 -5.09 3.15 0.66
C LEU A 57 -6.35 3.95 1.02
N LEU A 58 -6.67 4.96 0.22
CA LEU A 58 -7.93 5.69 0.36
C LEU A 58 -9.14 4.81 0.02
N ALA A 59 -9.06 4.02 -1.05
CA ALA A 59 -10.09 3.06 -1.41
C ALA A 59 -10.30 2.02 -0.29
N GLY A 60 -9.22 1.48 0.28
CA GLY A 60 -9.26 0.58 1.43
C GLY A 60 -9.88 1.23 2.67
N THR A 61 -9.59 2.51 2.92
CA THR A 61 -10.22 3.27 4.01
C THR A 61 -11.73 3.41 3.82
N VAL A 62 -12.18 3.72 2.60
CA VAL A 62 -13.62 3.81 2.27
C VAL A 62 -14.29 2.44 2.39
N PHE A 63 -13.65 1.39 1.86
CA PHE A 63 -14.12 0.02 2.01
C PHE A 63 -14.26 -0.37 3.49
N TYR A 64 -13.29 0.00 4.32
CA TYR A 64 -13.38 -0.22 5.76
C TYR A 64 -14.53 0.54 6.41
N ALA A 65 -14.72 1.81 6.05
CA ALA A 65 -15.84 2.62 6.54
C ALA A 65 -17.20 1.97 6.24
N LEU A 66 -17.28 1.36 5.06
CA LEU A 66 -18.46 0.66 4.58
C LEU A 66 -18.67 -0.67 5.33
N LEU A 67 -17.61 -1.46 5.49
CA LEU A 67 -17.62 -2.72 6.23
C LEU A 67 -18.08 -2.55 7.68
N ARG A 68 -17.73 -1.41 8.31
CA ARG A 68 -18.19 -1.04 9.66
C ARG A 68 -19.70 -0.83 9.77
N ARG A 69 -20.40 -0.54 8.66
CA ARG A 69 -21.86 -0.37 8.68
C ARG A 69 -22.61 -1.70 8.71
N TRP A 70 -21.99 -2.77 8.22
CA TRP A 70 -22.68 -4.05 8.00
C TRP A 70 -22.14 -5.22 8.81
N THR A 71 -21.01 -5.05 9.50
CA THR A 71 -20.34 -6.17 10.18
C THR A 71 -20.10 -5.90 11.66
N ARG A 72 -20.16 -6.97 12.47
CA ARG A 72 -19.88 -6.92 13.92
C ARG A 72 -18.38 -6.89 14.23
N ARG A 73 -17.53 -7.37 13.32
CA ARG A 73 -16.05 -7.47 13.49
C ARG A 73 -15.31 -6.86 12.29
N PRO A 74 -15.50 -5.56 12.00
CA PRO A 74 -15.00 -4.94 10.78
C PRO A 74 -13.47 -5.01 10.65
N PHE A 75 -12.73 -4.83 11.74
CA PHE A 75 -11.27 -4.90 11.72
C PHE A 75 -10.74 -6.27 11.33
N LEU A 76 -11.29 -7.35 11.89
CA LEU A 76 -10.85 -8.71 11.59
C LEU A 76 -11.10 -9.06 10.11
N ILE A 77 -12.28 -8.72 9.60
CA ILE A 77 -12.63 -8.98 8.20
C ILE A 77 -11.73 -8.17 7.27
N PHE A 78 -11.52 -6.88 7.56
CA PHE A 78 -10.61 -6.05 6.78
C PHE A 78 -9.17 -6.56 6.81
N PHE A 79 -8.69 -7.00 7.96
CA PHE A 79 -7.35 -7.57 8.09
C PHE A 79 -7.16 -8.78 7.19
N ILE A 80 -8.12 -9.72 7.19
CA ILE A 80 -8.09 -10.88 6.29
C ILE A 80 -8.10 -10.44 4.83
N VAL A 81 -9.01 -9.53 4.46
CA VAL A 81 -9.08 -9.00 3.09
C VAL A 81 -7.77 -8.31 2.68
N ALA A 82 -7.19 -7.50 3.56
CA ALA A 82 -5.92 -6.82 3.31
C ALA A 82 -4.76 -7.80 3.11
N LEU A 83 -4.71 -8.90 3.88
CA LEU A 83 -3.72 -9.95 3.69
C LEU A 83 -3.91 -10.69 2.36
N VAL A 84 -5.16 -11.00 1.98
CA VAL A 84 -5.46 -11.63 0.69
C VAL A 84 -5.07 -10.70 -0.46
N VAL A 85 -5.46 -9.42 -0.40
CA VAL A 85 -5.10 -8.43 -1.41
C VAL A 85 -3.58 -8.24 -1.48
N PHE A 86 -2.90 -8.19 -0.34
CA PHE A 86 -1.43 -8.13 -0.29
C PHE A 86 -0.80 -9.34 -0.99
N ALA A 87 -1.24 -10.57 -0.67
CA ALA A 87 -0.74 -11.78 -1.30
C ALA A 87 -0.96 -11.78 -2.83
N VAL A 88 -2.13 -11.34 -3.28
CA VAL A 88 -2.42 -11.18 -4.72
C VAL A 88 -1.53 -10.12 -5.36
N LEU A 89 -1.28 -9.01 -4.67
CA LEU A 89 -0.41 -7.92 -5.13
C LEU A 89 1.08 -8.26 -5.10
N LEU A 90 1.48 -9.42 -4.59
CA LEU A 90 2.84 -9.90 -4.77
C LEU A 90 3.08 -10.46 -6.18
N VAL A 91 2.03 -10.91 -6.88
CA VAL A 91 2.15 -11.48 -8.23
C VAL A 91 2.70 -10.47 -9.25
N PRO A 92 2.20 -9.22 -9.35
CA PRO A 92 2.69 -8.27 -10.34
C PRO A 92 4.20 -7.98 -10.23
N PRO A 93 4.81 -7.73 -9.05
CA PRO A 93 6.27 -7.61 -8.91
C PRO A 93 7.08 -8.79 -9.48
N PHE A 94 6.60 -10.03 -9.31
CA PHE A 94 7.27 -11.20 -9.89
C PHE A 94 7.12 -11.25 -11.40
N ALA A 95 5.93 -10.91 -11.92
CA ALA A 95 5.64 -10.93 -13.35
C ALA A 95 6.26 -9.75 -14.13
N ALA A 96 6.55 -8.64 -13.44
CA ALA A 96 6.96 -7.40 -14.09
C ALA A 96 8.48 -7.22 -14.21
N THR A 97 9.30 -7.98 -13.49
CA THR A 97 10.77 -7.86 -13.59
C THR A 97 11.51 -9.08 -13.05
N GLU A 98 12.57 -9.49 -13.75
CA GLU A 98 13.53 -10.51 -13.28
C GLU A 98 14.66 -9.92 -12.43
N ARG A 99 14.74 -8.59 -12.35
CA ARG A 99 15.83 -7.90 -11.63
C ARG A 99 15.56 -7.96 -10.12
N PRO A 100 16.41 -8.63 -9.31
CA PRO A 100 16.11 -8.91 -7.92
C PRO A 100 15.97 -7.64 -7.06
N GLY A 101 16.81 -6.63 -7.31
CA GLY A 101 16.74 -5.34 -6.59
C GLY A 101 15.43 -4.60 -6.83
N THR A 102 14.98 -4.51 -8.09
CA THR A 102 13.70 -3.87 -8.44
C THR A 102 12.53 -4.67 -7.87
N ARG A 103 12.54 -5.99 -8.02
CA ARG A 103 11.49 -6.89 -7.48
C ARG A 103 11.36 -6.74 -5.96
N PHE A 104 12.49 -6.79 -5.25
CA PHE A 104 12.52 -6.65 -3.79
C PHE A 104 11.97 -5.30 -3.35
N LEU A 105 12.39 -4.21 -4.00
CA LEU A 105 11.90 -2.88 -3.67
C LEU A 105 10.38 -2.75 -3.88
N LEU A 106 9.86 -3.27 -4.99
CA LEU A 106 8.42 -3.24 -5.26
C LEU A 106 7.65 -4.01 -4.18
N ILE A 107 8.10 -5.21 -3.80
CA ILE A 107 7.49 -5.98 -2.71
C ILE A 107 7.53 -5.20 -1.39
N LEU A 108 8.67 -4.58 -1.06
CA LEU A 108 8.83 -3.78 0.14
C LEU A 108 7.84 -2.59 0.18
N MET A 109 7.63 -1.91 -0.95
CA MET A 109 6.64 -0.83 -1.05
C MET A 109 5.21 -1.30 -0.79
N HIS A 110 4.85 -2.52 -1.20
CA HIS A 110 3.55 -3.13 -0.88
C HIS A 110 3.44 -3.45 0.60
N VAL A 111 4.52 -3.94 1.23
CA VAL A 111 4.56 -4.18 2.68
C VAL A 111 4.33 -2.88 3.45
N VAL A 112 5.03 -1.80 3.08
CA VAL A 112 4.85 -0.47 3.69
C VAL A 112 3.40 -0.01 3.58
N ALA A 113 2.82 -0.11 2.38
CA ALA A 113 1.43 0.29 2.12
C ALA A 113 0.43 -0.51 2.98
N THR A 114 0.56 -1.84 3.02
CA THR A 114 -0.31 -2.73 3.81
C THR A 114 -0.16 -2.49 5.31
N LEU A 115 1.07 -2.35 5.81
CA LEU A 115 1.30 -2.07 7.24
C LEU A 115 0.76 -0.70 7.64
N ALA A 116 0.93 0.31 6.80
CA ALA A 116 0.46 1.66 7.09
C ALA A 116 -1.06 1.71 7.24
N ILE A 117 -1.83 1.10 6.32
CA ILE A 117 -3.29 1.08 6.42
C ILE A 117 -3.77 0.27 7.62
N LEU A 118 -3.19 -0.89 7.88
CA LEU A 118 -3.55 -1.73 9.03
C LEU A 118 -3.27 -0.99 10.34
N ALA A 119 -2.10 -0.35 10.47
CA ALA A 119 -1.76 0.44 11.63
C ALA A 119 -2.70 1.64 11.81
N GLY A 120 -2.99 2.38 10.73
CA GLY A 120 -3.90 3.53 10.77
C GLY A 120 -5.30 3.16 11.25
N LEU A 121 -5.86 2.08 10.71
CA LEU A 121 -7.20 1.59 11.08
C LEU A 121 -7.22 0.96 12.48
N TYR A 122 -6.14 0.28 12.87
CA TYR A 122 -6.01 -0.27 14.22
C TYR A 122 -5.97 0.84 15.28
N GLN A 123 -5.20 1.92 15.02
CA GLN A 123 -5.15 3.07 15.91
C GLN A 123 -6.50 3.79 16.01
N PHE A 124 -7.25 3.84 14.90
CA PHE A 124 -8.61 4.35 14.90
C PHE A 124 -9.54 3.54 15.82
N GLU A 125 -9.56 2.20 15.70
CA GLU A 125 -10.40 1.36 16.57
C GLU A 125 -9.96 1.43 18.03
N ARG A 126 -8.65 1.49 18.30
CA ARG A 126 -8.11 1.71 19.66
C ARG A 126 -8.56 3.03 20.27
N ARG A 127 -8.52 4.14 19.51
CA ARG A 127 -8.99 5.43 20.02
C ARG A 127 -10.49 5.44 20.24
N ARG A 128 -11.26 4.81 19.37
CA ARG A 128 -12.71 4.70 19.50
C ARG A 128 -13.12 3.92 20.74
N ALA A 129 -12.44 2.83 21.07
CA ALA A 129 -12.74 2.04 22.27
C ALA A 129 -12.46 2.77 23.60
N ARG A 130 -11.75 3.91 23.57
CA ARG A 130 -11.44 4.76 24.73
C ARG A 130 -12.39 5.96 24.88
N LEU A 131 -13.26 6.20 23.90
CA LEU A 131 -14.27 7.26 23.90
C LEU A 131 -15.63 6.66 24.24
#